data_AF-A0A5A8CLI4-F1
#
_entry.id   AF-A0A5A8CLI4-F1
#
_cell.length_a   1.000
_cell.length_b   1.000
_cell.length_c   1.000
_cell.angle_alpha   90.00
_cell.angle_beta   90.00
_cell.angle_gamma   90.00
#
_symmetry.space_group_name_H-M   'P 1'
#
loop_
_entity.id
_entity.type
_entity.pdbx_description
1 polymer ?
#
loop_
_entity_poly.entity_id
_entity_poly.type
_entity_poly.pdbx_seq_one_letter_code
_entity_poly.pdbx_strand_id
1 'polypeptide(L)'
;MKEVLGEKVVVSTRLAESPCCLVTGEFGWSARMEQIMKAQALRDASMSTYMASKRTMEVNPSHPIVVSLRQKAAHDRADRTVKDLIWLMYDTALLTSGFSLEEPVTFAGRIHRLIMLGLGVGDDDEDADAGATGSAEALSDLPPLDAAEGEDASGMEEVD
;
A
#
# COMPACT_ATOMS: atom_id res chain seq x y z
N MET A 1 10.58 -12.49 -8.08
CA MET A 1 9.26 -12.08 -7.55
C MET A 1 8.96 -12.78 -6.23
N LYS A 2 8.69 -14.10 -6.18
CA LYS A 2 8.44 -14.81 -4.92
C LYS A 2 9.54 -14.61 -3.86
N GLU A 3 10.81 -14.72 -4.26
CA GLU A 3 11.95 -14.49 -3.35
C GLU A 3 12.04 -13.06 -2.83
N VAL A 4 11.55 -12.08 -3.59
CA VAL A 4 11.62 -10.65 -3.24
C VAL A 4 10.48 -10.27 -2.30
N LEU A 5 9.27 -10.79 -2.57
CA LEU A 5 8.06 -10.43 -1.85
C LEU A 5 7.83 -11.30 -0.60
N GLY A 6 8.37 -12.52 -0.56
CA GLY A 6 7.96 -13.53 0.44
C GLY A 6 6.55 -14.09 0.22
N GLU A 7 5.77 -13.49 -0.68
CA GLU A 7 4.38 -13.82 -0.98
C GLU A 7 4.23 -14.91 -2.04
N LYS A 8 3.06 -15.56 -2.07
CA LYS A 8 2.74 -16.53 -3.13
C LYS A 8 2.51 -15.80 -4.46
N VAL A 9 3.25 -16.18 -5.49
CA VAL A 9 3.13 -15.62 -6.84
C VAL A 9 2.80 -16.72 -7.84
N VAL A 10 1.79 -16.52 -8.68
CA VAL A 10 1.38 -17.47 -9.73
C VAL A 10 1.13 -16.74 -11.05
N VAL A 11 1.27 -17.46 -12.16
CA VAL A 11 0.93 -16.94 -13.49
C VAL A 11 -0.58 -16.98 -13.66
N SER A 12 -1.17 -15.85 -14.09
CA SER A 12 -2.60 -15.75 -14.35
C SER A 12 -2.92 -16.05 -15.82
N THR A 13 -4.06 -16.68 -16.04
CA THR A 13 -4.66 -16.88 -17.36
C THR A 13 -5.86 -15.97 -17.62
N ARG A 14 -6.29 -15.18 -16.62
CA ARG A 14 -7.51 -14.36 -16.69
C ARG A 14 -7.24 -12.85 -16.76
N LEU A 15 -5.98 -12.42 -16.60
CA LEU A 15 -5.60 -11.02 -16.73
C LEU A 15 -5.42 -10.66 -18.21
N ALA A 16 -6.07 -9.58 -18.64
CA ALA A 16 -5.94 -9.04 -20.00
C ALA A 16 -5.00 -7.83 -20.02
N GLU A 17 -5.45 -6.69 -19.48
CA GLU A 17 -4.73 -5.41 -19.56
C GLU A 17 -3.84 -5.14 -18.35
N SER A 18 -4.16 -5.68 -17.17
CA SER A 18 -3.38 -5.44 -15.97
C SER A 18 -2.10 -6.30 -15.92
N PRO A 19 -0.96 -5.76 -15.44
CA PRO A 19 0.27 -6.54 -15.27
C PRO A 19 0.17 -7.60 -14.16
N CYS A 20 -0.60 -7.32 -13.12
CA CYS A 20 -0.82 -8.20 -11.98
C CYS A 20 -2.07 -7.81 -11.20
N CYS A 21 -2.58 -8.73 -10.37
CA CYS A 21 -3.60 -8.48 -9.37
C CYS A 21 -3.33 -9.29 -8.10
N LEU A 22 -4.01 -8.95 -7.00
CA LEU A 22 -4.00 -9.76 -5.79
C LEU A 22 -5.32 -10.47 -5.59
N VAL A 23 -5.23 -11.75 -5.28
CA VAL A 23 -6.37 -12.58 -4.94
C VAL A 23 -6.20 -13.23 -3.58
N THR A 24 -7.31 -13.33 -2.86
CA THR A 24 -7.38 -14.05 -1.59
C THR A 24 -7.75 -15.49 -1.85
N GLY A 25 -7.19 -16.41 -1.06
CA GLY A 25 -7.65 -17.80 -1.06
C GLY A 25 -9.12 -17.92 -0.65
N GLU A 26 -9.76 -19.04 -0.98
CA GLU A 26 -11.19 -19.33 -0.73
C GLU A 26 -11.61 -19.14 0.73
N PHE A 27 -10.71 -19.41 1.68
CA PHE A 27 -10.94 -19.28 3.12
C PHE A 27 -10.28 -18.03 3.74
N GLY A 28 -9.72 -17.12 2.93
CA GLY A 28 -9.10 -15.88 3.40
C GLY A 28 -10.11 -14.73 3.50
N TRP A 29 -9.75 -13.67 4.22
CA TRP A 29 -10.55 -12.46 4.21
C TRP A 29 -10.43 -11.75 2.88
N SER A 30 -11.57 -11.41 2.27
CA SER A 30 -11.58 -10.47 1.14
C SER A 30 -11.07 -9.10 1.59
N ALA A 31 -10.63 -8.27 0.65
CA ALA A 31 -10.15 -6.92 0.95
C ALA A 31 -11.17 -6.11 1.79
N ARG A 32 -12.45 -6.17 1.42
CA ARG A 32 -13.54 -5.53 2.17
C ARG A 32 -13.71 -6.11 3.57
N MET A 33 -13.61 -7.43 3.71
CA MET A 33 -13.73 -8.10 5.00
C MET A 33 -12.56 -7.72 5.93
N GLU A 34 -11.35 -7.64 5.38
CA GLU A 34 -10.16 -7.19 6.11
C GLU A 34 -10.34 -5.76 6.65
N GLN A 35 -10.91 -4.85 5.85
CA GLN A 35 -11.22 -3.50 6.31
C GLN A 35 -12.21 -3.48 7.48
N ILE A 36 -13.31 -4.24 7.36
CA ILE A 36 -14.34 -4.32 8.41
C ILE A 36 -13.74 -4.91 9.69
N MET A 37 -12.95 -5.99 9.57
CA MET A 37 -12.34 -6.66 10.71
C MET A 37 -11.27 -5.81 11.39
N LYS A 38 -10.43 -5.10 10.61
CA LYS A 38 -9.48 -4.11 11.15
C LYS A 38 -10.18 -2.97 11.88
N ALA A 39 -11.34 -2.50 11.38
CA ALA A 39 -12.13 -1.48 12.07
C ALA A 39 -12.79 -1.97 13.36
N GLN A 40 -13.01 -3.29 13.49
CA GLN A 40 -13.63 -3.95 14.64
C GLN A 40 -12.61 -4.51 15.65
N ALA A 41 -11.34 -4.07 15.61
CA ALA A 41 -10.15 -4.65 16.26
C ALA A 41 -10.17 -4.83 17.81
N LEU A 42 -11.31 -4.63 18.48
CA LEU A 42 -11.53 -5.01 19.88
C LEU A 42 -11.74 -6.52 20.09
N ARG A 43 -11.82 -7.33 19.02
CA ARG A 43 -12.09 -8.76 19.12
C ARG A 43 -10.90 -9.59 18.63
N ASP A 44 -10.04 -9.97 19.58
CA ASP A 44 -9.00 -11.01 19.49
C ASP A 44 -8.05 -10.97 18.26
N ALA A 45 -6.83 -10.47 18.47
CA ALA A 45 -5.78 -10.36 17.46
C ALA A 45 -5.22 -11.70 16.96
N SER A 46 -5.60 -12.84 17.56
CA SER A 46 -5.09 -14.16 17.15
C SER A 46 -5.71 -14.67 15.84
N MET A 47 -6.97 -14.33 15.57
CA MET A 47 -7.69 -14.75 14.36
C MET A 47 -7.32 -13.91 13.12
N SER A 48 -6.90 -12.66 13.30
CA SER A 48 -6.60 -11.74 12.20
C SER A 48 -5.32 -12.13 11.45
N THR A 49 -4.27 -12.56 12.14
CA THR A 49 -2.95 -12.85 11.54
C THR A 49 -2.97 -14.02 10.56
N TYR A 50 -3.71 -15.10 10.86
CA TYR A 50 -3.76 -16.27 9.98
C TYR A 50 -4.65 -16.06 8.74
N MET A 51 -5.67 -15.21 8.83
CA MET A 51 -6.63 -14.97 7.75
C MET A 51 -6.24 -13.81 6.83
N ALA A 52 -5.49 -12.82 7.33
CA ALA A 52 -4.94 -11.72 6.53
C ALA A 52 -3.79 -12.15 5.60
N SER A 53 -3.06 -13.21 5.95
CA SER A 53 -1.79 -13.61 5.30
C SER A 53 -1.94 -14.53 4.06
N LYS A 54 -3.16 -14.73 3.52
CA LYS A 54 -3.40 -15.69 2.42
C LYS A 54 -3.63 -15.00 1.07
N ARG A 55 -2.84 -13.96 0.78
CA ARG A 55 -2.88 -13.25 -0.51
C ARG A 55 -1.98 -13.96 -1.51
N THR A 56 -2.40 -14.00 -2.78
CA THR A 56 -1.64 -14.56 -3.89
C THR A 56 -1.58 -13.51 -4.99
N MET A 57 -0.36 -13.15 -5.39
CA MET A 57 -0.13 -12.28 -6.53
C MET A 57 -0.25 -13.08 -7.82
N GLU A 58 -1.17 -12.67 -8.66
CA GLU A 58 -1.37 -13.21 -9.99
C GLU A 58 -0.71 -12.28 -11.02
N VAL A 59 0.14 -12.83 -11.88
CA VAL A 59 0.95 -12.05 -12.82
C VAL A 59 0.56 -12.39 -14.26
N ASN A 60 0.41 -11.37 -15.10
CA ASN A 60 0.09 -11.51 -16.51
C ASN A 60 1.37 -11.69 -17.36
N PRO A 61 1.62 -12.88 -17.92
CA PRO A 61 2.87 -13.16 -18.62
C PRO A 61 2.99 -12.43 -19.98
N SER A 62 1.89 -11.96 -20.57
CA SER A 62 1.91 -11.24 -21.84
C SER A 62 2.07 -9.72 -21.69
N HIS A 63 1.92 -9.20 -20.47
CA HIS A 63 1.99 -7.76 -20.24
C HIS A 63 3.43 -7.22 -20.44
N PRO A 64 3.63 -6.11 -21.19
CA PRO A 64 4.96 -5.58 -21.50
C PRO A 64 5.86 -5.32 -20.28
N ILE A 65 5.28 -4.85 -19.17
CA ILE A 65 6.00 -4.66 -17.89
C ILE A 65 6.57 -5.98 -17.38
N VAL A 66 5.77 -7.06 -17.38
CA VAL A 66 6.19 -8.37 -16.86
C VAL A 66 7.26 -8.98 -17.76
N VAL A 67 7.11 -8.85 -19.08
CA VAL A 67 8.10 -9.32 -20.06
C VAL A 67 9.44 -8.60 -19.87
N SER A 68 9.41 -7.28 -19.73
CA SER A 68 10.61 -6.46 -19.52
C SER A 68 11.27 -6.77 -18.19
N LEU A 69 10.48 -6.94 -17.12
CA LEU A 69 10.98 -7.27 -15.79
C LEU A 69 11.63 -8.67 -15.78
N ARG A 70 11.06 -9.64 -16.50
CA ARG A 70 11.67 -10.96 -16.70
C ARG A 70 13.02 -10.86 -17.39
N GLN A 71 13.15 -10.03 -18.44
CA GLN A 71 14.41 -9.85 -19.15
C GLN A 71 15.47 -9.20 -18.26
N LYS A 72 15.12 -8.13 -17.54
CA LYS A 72 16.04 -7.47 -16.60
C LYS A 72 16.50 -8.40 -15.49
N ALA A 73 15.56 -9.13 -14.86
CA ALA A 73 15.88 -10.10 -13.82
C ALA A 73 16.70 -11.30 -14.31
N ALA A 74 16.65 -11.63 -15.61
CA ALA A 74 17.49 -12.68 -16.19
C ALA A 74 18.95 -12.22 -16.35
N HIS A 75 19.19 -10.92 -16.54
CA HIS A 75 20.51 -10.34 -16.64
C HIS A 75 21.15 -10.10 -15.26
N ASP A 76 20.40 -9.48 -14.35
CA ASP A 76 20.83 -9.27 -12.97
C ASP A 76 19.66 -9.44 -11.99
N ARG A 77 19.77 -10.45 -11.12
CA ARG A 77 18.77 -10.74 -10.07
C ARG A 77 18.95 -9.88 -8.83
N ALA A 78 20.13 -9.30 -8.63
CA ALA A 78 20.46 -8.49 -7.47
C ALA A 78 20.09 -7.02 -7.64
N ASP A 79 19.84 -6.58 -8.89
CA ASP A 79 19.47 -5.21 -9.26
C ASP A 79 18.38 -4.65 -8.33
N ARG A 80 18.76 -3.59 -7.59
CA ARG A 80 17.89 -2.86 -6.66
C ARG A 80 16.65 -2.32 -7.39
N THR A 81 16.82 -1.81 -8.61
CA THR A 81 15.74 -1.28 -9.44
C THR A 81 14.71 -2.36 -9.76
N VAL A 82 15.15 -3.58 -10.06
CA VAL A 82 14.24 -4.71 -10.34
C VAL A 82 13.45 -5.07 -9.08
N LYS A 83 14.09 -5.08 -7.91
CA LYS A 83 13.41 -5.32 -6.63
C LYS A 83 12.39 -4.23 -6.30
N ASP A 84 12.75 -2.97 -6.47
CA ASP A 84 11.87 -1.83 -6.24
C ASP A 84 10.66 -1.85 -7.19
N LEU A 85 10.86 -2.21 -8.46
CA LEU A 85 9.76 -2.39 -9.43
C LEU A 85 8.82 -3.53 -9.05
N ILE A 86 9.36 -4.66 -8.53
CA ILE A 86 8.52 -5.78 -8.06
C ILE A 86 7.65 -5.33 -6.88
N TRP A 87 8.24 -4.62 -5.92
CA TRP A 87 7.51 -4.07 -4.78
C TRP A 87 6.45 -3.05 -5.21
N LEU A 88 6.79 -2.13 -6.11
CA LEU A 88 5.84 -1.15 -6.63
C LEU A 88 4.66 -1.82 -7.33
N MET A 89 4.92 -2.85 -8.14
CA MET A 89 3.86 -3.64 -8.78
C MET A 89 2.95 -4.30 -7.75
N TYR A 90 3.52 -4.85 -6.66
CA TYR A 90 2.76 -5.47 -5.58
C TYR A 90 1.90 -4.47 -4.82
N ASP A 91 2.45 -3.32 -4.42
CA ASP A 91 1.70 -2.27 -3.71
C ASP A 91 0.59 -1.66 -4.58
N THR A 92 0.85 -1.49 -5.87
CA THR A 92 -0.17 -1.07 -6.84
C THR A 92 -1.29 -2.11 -6.95
N ALA A 93 -0.94 -3.40 -6.92
CA ALA A 93 -1.92 -4.49 -6.91
C ALA A 93 -2.73 -4.52 -5.60
N LEU A 94 -2.13 -4.18 -4.45
CA LEU A 94 -2.85 -4.04 -3.18
C LEU A 94 -3.93 -2.96 -3.28
N LEU A 95 -3.53 -1.76 -3.73
CA LEU A 95 -4.43 -0.62 -3.87
C LEU A 95 -5.58 -0.91 -4.82
N THR A 96 -5.27 -1.40 -6.03
CA THR A 96 -6.29 -1.69 -7.05
C THR A 96 -7.23 -2.84 -6.67
N SER A 97 -6.77 -3.78 -5.84
CA SER A 97 -7.59 -4.88 -5.31
C SER A 97 -8.36 -4.51 -4.03
N GLY A 98 -8.23 -3.26 -3.54
CA GLY A 98 -8.98 -2.74 -2.39
C GLY A 98 -8.37 -3.04 -1.03
N PHE A 99 -7.11 -3.50 -0.97
CA PHE A 99 -6.38 -3.70 0.29
C PHE A 99 -5.74 -2.39 0.74
N SER A 100 -5.51 -2.26 2.05
CA SER A 100 -4.71 -1.17 2.59
C SER A 100 -3.22 -1.44 2.40
N LEU A 101 -2.46 -0.38 2.15
CA LEU A 101 -1.00 -0.41 2.28
C LEU A 101 -0.61 -0.54 3.75
N GLU A 102 0.30 -1.45 4.04
CA GLU A 102 0.86 -1.63 5.39
C GLU A 102 1.91 -0.57 5.71
N GLU A 103 2.72 -0.20 4.71
CA GLU A 103 3.79 0.80 4.84
C GLU A 103 3.69 1.89 3.75
N PRO A 104 2.78 2.88 3.90
CA PRO A 104 2.60 3.94 2.91
C PRO A 104 3.84 4.78 2.66
N VAL A 105 4.67 5.00 3.69
CA VAL A 105 5.90 5.79 3.60
C VAL A 105 6.94 5.08 2.73
N THR A 106 7.15 3.78 2.94
CA THR A 106 8.07 2.96 2.12
C THR A 106 7.62 2.95 0.65
N PHE A 107 6.32 2.81 0.39
CA PHE A 107 5.76 2.88 -0.95
C PHE A 107 6.01 4.23 -1.63
N ALA A 108 5.77 5.35 -0.93
CA ALA A 108 6.04 6.69 -1.44
C ALA A 108 7.53 6.88 -1.75
N GLY A 109 8.42 6.41 -0.88
CA GLY A 109 9.86 6.44 -1.11
C GLY A 109 10.29 5.69 -2.38
N ARG A 110 9.70 4.52 -2.66
CA ARG A 110 9.95 3.77 -3.91
C ARG A 110 9.46 4.55 -5.14
N ILE A 111 8.30 5.20 -5.06
CA ILE A 111 7.79 6.06 -6.15
C ILE A 111 8.77 7.20 -6.42
N HIS A 112 9.20 7.92 -5.38
CA HIS A 112 10.12 9.05 -5.53
C HIS A 112 11.43 8.62 -6.18
N ARG A 113 12.01 7.49 -5.76
CA ARG A 113 13.23 6.93 -6.38
C ARG A 113 13.05 6.63 -7.86
N LEU A 114 11.92 6.02 -8.24
CA LEU A 114 11.64 5.72 -9.64
C LEU A 114 11.38 6.98 -10.48
N ILE A 115 10.81 8.03 -9.88
CA ILE A 115 10.69 9.36 -10.52
C ILE A 115 12.07 9.97 -10.73
N MET A 116 12.96 9.95 -9.73
CA MET A 116 14.33 10.44 -9.87
C MET A 116 15.08 9.71 -10.99
N LEU A 117 14.98 8.37 -11.02
CA LEU A 117 15.55 7.55 -12.08
C LEU A 117 14.96 7.89 -13.47
N GLY A 118 13.66 8.10 -13.56
CA GLY A 118 12.98 8.47 -14.81
C GLY A 118 13.35 9.87 -15.32
N LEU A 119 13.71 10.78 -14.42
CA LEU A 119 14.19 12.13 -14.74
C LEU A 119 15.71 12.22 -14.90
N GLY A 120 16.44 11.13 -14.65
CA GLY A 120 17.90 11.11 -14.68
C GLY A 120 18.55 11.93 -13.56
N VAL A 121 17.82 12.19 -12.49
CA VAL A 121 18.37 12.77 -11.26
C VAL A 121 19.09 11.64 -10.53
N GLY A 122 20.39 11.82 -10.26
CA GLY A 122 21.21 10.80 -9.61
C GLY A 122 20.62 10.39 -8.26
N ASP A 123 20.58 9.09 -8.00
CA ASP A 123 20.49 8.56 -6.64
C ASP A 123 21.84 8.86 -5.98
N ASP A 124 21.97 10.04 -5.37
CA ASP A 124 22.98 10.21 -4.33
C ASP A 124 22.54 9.26 -3.20
N ASP A 125 23.29 8.17 -3.04
CA ASP A 125 23.09 7.16 -2.00
C ASP A 125 23.12 7.82 -0.61
N GLU A 126 21.94 8.24 -0.14
CA GLU A 126 21.66 8.39 1.27
C GLU A 126 20.57 7.39 1.64
N ASP A 127 20.95 6.44 2.48
CA ASP A 127 20.05 5.57 3.23
C ASP A 127 19.04 6.42 4.01
N ALA A 128 17.94 6.80 3.36
CA ALA A 128 16.76 7.33 4.03
C ALA A 128 15.90 6.16 4.57
N ASP A 129 16.51 5.35 5.44
CA ASP A 129 15.79 4.61 6.50
C ASP A 129 15.53 5.51 7.73
N ALA A 130 15.93 6.79 7.67
CA ALA A 130 15.47 7.77 8.65
C ALA A 130 14.03 8.16 8.31
N GLY A 131 13.09 7.64 9.12
CA GLY A 131 11.68 7.98 9.06
C GLY A 131 11.47 9.47 8.79
N ALA A 132 10.77 9.78 7.70
CA ALA A 132 10.26 11.11 7.43
C ALA A 132 9.09 11.39 8.38
N THR A 133 9.39 11.54 9.67
CA THR A 133 8.67 12.44 10.57
C THR A 133 8.93 13.85 10.06
N GLY A 134 8.09 14.32 9.14
CA GLY A 134 8.30 15.61 8.48
C GLY A 134 7.03 16.20 7.88
N SER A 135 5.89 16.06 8.56
CA SER A 135 4.67 16.78 8.16
C SER A 135 3.70 17.07 9.32
N ALA A 136 4.19 17.10 10.57
CA ALA A 136 3.37 17.51 11.73
C ALA A 136 3.51 19.00 12.09
N GLU A 137 4.47 19.74 11.51
CA GLU A 137 4.72 21.14 11.88
C GLU A 137 3.85 22.16 11.12
N ALA A 138 2.89 21.73 10.29
CA ALA A 138 2.01 22.64 9.55
C ALA A 138 0.64 22.88 10.23
N LEU A 139 0.41 22.35 11.44
CA LEU A 139 -0.86 22.52 12.18
C LEU A 139 -0.76 23.50 13.36
N SER A 140 0.41 24.10 13.61
CA SER A 140 0.63 25.04 14.72
C SER A 140 0.30 26.50 14.40
N ASP A 141 -0.03 26.83 13.15
CA ASP A 141 -0.29 28.21 12.70
C ASP A 141 -1.77 28.51 12.40
N LEU A 142 -2.68 27.78 13.06
CA LEU A 142 -4.09 28.16 13.10
C LEU A 142 -4.28 29.20 14.21
N PRO A 143 -4.75 30.43 13.90
CA PRO A 143 -5.03 31.42 14.94
C PRO A 143 -6.11 30.87 15.89
N PRO A 144 -6.01 31.18 17.20
CA PRO A 144 -7.01 30.73 18.17
C PRO A 144 -8.37 31.29 17.77
N LEU A 145 -9.36 30.40 17.66
CA LEU A 145 -10.75 30.80 17.49
C LEU A 145 -11.16 31.53 18.77
N ASP A 146 -11.38 32.84 18.67
CA ASP A 146 -11.94 33.66 19.73
C ASP A 146 -13.22 33.01 20.25
N ALA A 147 -13.18 32.58 21.51
CA ALA A 147 -14.35 32.24 22.28
C ALA A 147 -15.11 33.55 22.56
N ALA A 148 -15.96 33.95 21.63
CA ALA A 148 -17.01 34.92 21.92
C ALA A 148 -18.12 34.20 22.70
N GLU A 149 -18.13 34.41 24.01
CA GLU A 149 -19.31 34.22 24.85
C GLU A 149 -20.50 34.96 24.24
N GLY A 150 -21.66 34.29 24.16
CA GLY A 150 -22.87 34.90 23.64
C GLY A 150 -24.08 33.97 23.54
N GLU A 151 -24.73 33.78 24.69
CA GLU A 151 -26.18 33.61 24.85
C GLU A 151 -26.83 32.22 24.61
N ASP A 152 -27.20 31.62 25.74
CA ASP A 152 -28.36 30.74 25.95
C ASP A 152 -29.59 31.13 25.11
N ALA A 153 -30.15 30.20 24.33
CA ALA A 153 -31.60 30.05 24.16
C ALA A 153 -32.01 28.80 23.35
N SER A 154 -32.91 28.00 23.94
CA SER A 154 -33.87 27.05 23.34
C SER A 154 -33.31 25.73 22.78
N GLY A 155 -33.80 24.55 23.12
CA GLY A 155 -34.96 24.11 23.89
C GLY A 155 -35.11 22.61 23.59
N MET A 156 -34.82 21.76 24.56
CA MET A 156 -34.88 20.30 24.42
C MET A 156 -36.30 19.86 24.81
N GLU A 157 -37.13 19.51 23.83
CA GLU A 157 -38.47 18.94 24.06
C GLU A 157 -38.33 17.41 24.13
N GLU A 158 -38.53 16.85 25.32
CA GLU A 158 -38.73 15.42 25.54
C GLU A 158 -40.10 15.02 24.97
N VAL A 159 -40.12 13.99 24.12
CA VAL A 159 -41.34 13.29 23.72
C VAL A 159 -41.39 11.95 24.46
N ASP A 160 -42.44 11.80 25.26
CA ASP A 160 -42.86 10.57 25.96
C ASP A 160 -43.43 9.53 24.97
#